data_AF-P02752-F1
#
_entry.id   AF-P02752-F1
#
_cell.length_a   1.000
_cell.length_b   1.000
_cell.length_c   1.000
_cell.angle_alpha   90.00
_cell.angle_beta   90.00
_cell.angle_gamma   90.00
#
_symmetry.space_group_name_H-M   'P 1'
#
loop_
_entity.id
_entity.type
_entity.pdbx_description
1 polymer ?
#
loop_
_entity_poly.entity_id
_entity_poly.type
_entity_poly.pdbx_seq_one_letter_code
_entity_poly.pdbx_strand_id
1 'polypeptide(L)'
;MLRFAITLFAVITSSTCQQYGCLEGDTHKANPSPEPNMHECTLYSESSCCYANFTEQLAHSPIIKVSNSYWNRCGQLSKSCEDFTKKIECFYRCSPHAARWIDPRYTAAIQSVPLCQSFCDDWYEACKDDSICAHNWLTDWERDESGENHCKSKCVPYSEMYANGTDMCQSMWGESFKVSESSCLCLQMNKKDMVAIKHLLSESSEESSSMSSSEEHACQKKLLKFEALQQEEGEERR
;
A
#
# COMPACT_ATOMS: atom_id res chain seq x y z
N MET A 1 -41.76 36.35 -33.97
CA MET A 1 -40.29 36.31 -33.83
C MET A 1 -39.95 35.40 -32.66
N LEU A 2 -39.63 34.13 -32.92
CA LEU A 2 -39.37 33.13 -31.88
C LEU A 2 -37.88 33.20 -31.50
N ARG A 3 -37.56 33.74 -30.32
CA ARG A 3 -36.18 33.85 -29.82
C ARG A 3 -35.78 32.50 -29.21
N PHE A 4 -34.93 31.75 -29.90
CA PHE A 4 -34.32 30.53 -29.37
C PHE A 4 -33.25 30.90 -28.34
N ALA A 5 -33.51 30.64 -27.06
CA ALA A 5 -32.50 30.71 -26.01
C ALA A 5 -31.71 29.40 -26.00
N ILE A 6 -30.45 29.44 -26.42
CA ILE A 6 -29.54 28.30 -26.36
C ILE A 6 -28.96 28.24 -24.95
N THR A 7 -29.52 27.37 -24.10
CA THR A 7 -29.01 27.12 -22.76
C THR A 7 -27.82 26.15 -22.87
N LEU A 8 -26.60 26.69 -22.81
CA LEU A 8 -25.37 25.90 -22.69
C LEU A 8 -25.31 25.26 -21.31
N PHE A 9 -25.67 23.97 -21.22
CA PHE A 9 -25.36 23.15 -20.05
C PHE A 9 -23.85 22.87 -20.05
N ALA A 10 -23.10 23.67 -19.29
CA ALA A 10 -21.74 23.33 -18.93
C ALA A 10 -21.81 22.11 -18.00
N VAL A 11 -21.59 20.91 -18.56
CA VAL A 11 -21.39 19.70 -17.78
C VAL A 11 -20.03 19.84 -17.10
N ILE A 12 -20.03 20.37 -15.88
CA ILE A 12 -18.85 20.34 -15.02
C ILE A 12 -18.76 18.90 -14.52
N THR A 13 -18.10 18.04 -15.29
CA THR A 13 -17.69 16.74 -14.77
C THR A 13 -16.60 17.00 -13.74
N SER A 14 -17.00 17.25 -12.48
CA SER A 14 -16.12 17.15 -11.33
C SER A 14 -15.85 15.67 -11.08
N SER A 15 -15.21 14.99 -12.02
CA SER A 15 -14.47 13.77 -11.74
C SER A 15 -13.23 14.22 -10.97
N THR A 16 -13.43 14.59 -9.70
CA THR A 16 -12.34 14.67 -8.74
C THR A 16 -11.83 13.25 -8.62
N CYS A 17 -10.87 12.90 -9.46
CA CYS A 17 -10.03 11.73 -9.30
C CYS A 17 -9.52 11.82 -7.85
N GLN A 18 -10.06 11.01 -6.94
CA GLN A 18 -9.83 11.18 -5.52
C GLN A 18 -8.41 10.68 -5.22
N GLN A 19 -7.42 11.55 -5.44
CA GLN A 19 -6.00 11.23 -5.27
C GLN A 19 -5.58 11.20 -3.79
N TYR A 20 -6.43 11.72 -2.91
CA TYR A 20 -6.21 11.82 -1.48
C TYR A 20 -7.55 11.65 -0.76
N GLY A 21 -7.65 10.64 0.09
CA GLY A 21 -8.90 10.26 0.74
C GLY A 21 -8.77 8.87 1.34
N CYS A 22 -9.88 8.35 1.86
CA CYS A 22 -9.92 6.98 2.36
C CYS A 22 -10.67 6.07 1.40
N LEU A 23 -10.31 4.79 1.41
CA LEU A 23 -11.09 3.77 0.71
C LEU A 23 -12.47 3.68 1.36
N GLU A 24 -13.48 3.35 0.57
CA GLU A 24 -14.86 3.23 1.04
C GLU A 24 -15.13 1.80 1.53
N GLY A 25 -14.68 1.49 2.75
CA GLY A 25 -14.92 0.19 3.38
C GLY A 25 -15.11 0.29 4.88
N ASP A 26 -15.64 -0.77 5.49
CA ASP A 26 -15.94 -0.82 6.93
C ASP A 26 -14.69 -0.72 7.83
N THR A 27 -13.51 -0.87 7.23
CA THR A 27 -12.21 -0.88 7.89
C THR A 27 -11.47 0.46 7.85
N HIS A 28 -12.08 1.47 7.22
CA HIS A 28 -11.50 2.79 6.97
C HIS A 28 -12.41 3.88 7.53
N LYS A 29 -11.83 5.04 7.84
CA LYS A 29 -12.55 6.26 8.16
C LYS A 29 -13.21 6.82 6.89
N ALA A 30 -14.23 7.66 7.09
CA ALA A 30 -14.82 8.41 5.99
C ALA A 30 -13.85 9.44 5.37
N ASN A 31 -12.98 10.06 6.18
CA ASN A 31 -12.00 11.03 5.72
C ASN A 31 -10.68 10.91 6.51
N PRO A 32 -9.53 11.21 5.88
CA PRO A 32 -8.25 11.25 6.58
C PRO A 32 -8.29 12.26 7.73
N SER A 33 -7.72 11.88 8.88
CA SER A 33 -7.65 12.75 10.06
C SER A 33 -6.47 12.37 10.95
N PRO A 34 -5.93 13.31 11.75
CA PRO A 34 -4.84 13.02 12.66
C PRO A 34 -5.19 11.95 13.70
N GLU A 35 -4.23 11.08 13.99
CA GLU A 35 -4.26 10.01 15.00
C GLU A 35 -2.99 10.09 15.86
N PRO A 36 -2.92 11.02 16.84
CA PRO A 36 -1.69 11.28 17.59
C PRO A 36 -1.27 10.14 18.53
N ASN A 37 -2.21 9.25 18.90
CA ASN A 37 -1.97 8.13 19.82
C ASN A 37 -1.63 6.81 19.09
N MET A 38 -1.29 6.88 17.81
CA MET A 38 -0.99 5.73 16.98
C MET A 38 0.36 5.10 17.38
N HIS A 39 0.35 3.83 17.78
CA HIS A 39 1.56 3.10 18.22
C HIS A 39 2.31 2.40 17.07
N GLU A 40 1.58 1.95 16.06
CA GLU A 40 2.10 1.35 14.83
C GLU A 40 1.46 2.04 13.61
N CYS A 41 2.04 1.94 12.41
CA CYS A 41 1.60 2.71 11.22
C CYS A 41 1.84 4.23 11.33
N THR A 42 2.77 4.66 12.17
CA THR A 42 3.04 6.08 12.50
C THR A 42 3.45 6.95 11.31
N LEU A 43 3.82 6.35 10.17
CA LEU A 43 4.01 7.05 8.90
C LEU A 43 2.77 7.87 8.49
N TYR A 44 1.58 7.49 8.95
CA TYR A 44 0.30 8.10 8.59
C TYR A 44 -0.37 8.87 9.74
N SER A 45 0.31 9.06 10.89
CA SER A 45 -0.32 9.61 12.11
C SER A 45 -0.88 11.03 11.94
N GLU A 46 -0.27 11.88 11.12
CA GLU A 46 -0.74 13.26 10.89
C GLU A 46 -2.01 13.31 10.03
N SER A 47 -2.26 12.28 9.22
CA SER A 47 -3.45 12.17 8.38
C SER A 47 -3.68 10.71 8.01
N SER A 48 -4.49 10.03 8.82
CA SER A 48 -4.73 8.60 8.73
C SER A 48 -6.16 8.28 8.31
N CYS A 49 -6.29 7.25 7.49
CA CYS A 49 -7.55 6.60 7.14
C CYS A 49 -7.96 5.46 8.08
N CYS A 50 -7.13 5.11 9.06
CA CYS A 50 -7.47 4.18 10.13
C CYS A 50 -7.49 4.93 11.48
N TYR A 51 -8.14 4.35 12.49
CA TYR A 51 -8.10 4.87 13.86
C TYR A 51 -6.90 4.29 14.62
N ALA A 52 -6.36 5.01 15.62
CA ALA A 52 -5.22 4.53 16.42
C ALA A 52 -5.51 3.19 17.13
N ASN A 53 -6.75 2.95 17.56
CA ASN A 53 -7.13 1.69 18.22
C ASN A 53 -7.00 0.46 17.31
N PHE A 54 -7.06 0.63 15.98
CA PHE A 54 -6.77 -0.45 15.06
C PHE A 54 -5.30 -0.88 15.16
N THR A 55 -4.39 0.09 15.29
CA THR A 55 -2.94 -0.18 15.25
C THR A 55 -2.42 -0.81 16.54
N GLU A 56 -3.20 -0.82 17.62
CA GLU A 56 -2.92 -1.61 18.82
C GLU A 56 -2.77 -3.11 18.52
N GLN A 57 -3.52 -3.64 17.53
CA GLN A 57 -3.40 -5.03 17.09
C GLN A 57 -2.05 -5.33 16.40
N LEU A 58 -1.36 -4.29 15.93
CA LEU A 58 -0.09 -4.38 15.22
C LEU A 58 1.11 -4.01 16.11
N ALA A 59 0.86 -3.46 17.31
CA ALA A 59 1.89 -2.91 18.18
C ALA A 59 2.71 -3.98 18.93
N HIS A 60 2.16 -5.18 19.11
CA HIS A 60 2.79 -6.25 19.87
C HIS A 60 3.18 -7.42 18.97
N SER A 61 4.47 -7.72 18.96
CA SER A 61 5.03 -8.89 18.29
C SER A 61 5.12 -10.07 19.28
N PRO A 62 4.80 -11.31 18.88
CA PRO A 62 4.29 -11.68 17.56
C PRO A 62 2.84 -11.26 17.31
N ILE A 63 2.57 -10.80 16.09
CA ILE A 63 1.20 -10.61 15.61
C ILE A 63 0.62 -11.98 15.28
N ILE A 64 -0.46 -12.31 15.98
CA ILE A 64 -1.20 -13.56 15.79
C ILE A 64 -2.35 -13.36 14.82
N LYS A 65 -3.11 -12.28 15.00
CA LYS A 65 -4.36 -12.01 14.32
C LYS A 65 -4.57 -10.51 14.14
N VAL A 66 -5.06 -10.12 12.98
CA VAL A 66 -5.54 -8.77 12.69
C VAL A 66 -7.00 -8.89 12.25
N SER A 67 -7.91 -8.30 13.03
CA SER A 67 -9.36 -8.49 12.87
C SER A 67 -9.75 -9.98 12.87
N ASN A 68 -10.22 -10.55 11.75
CA ASN A 68 -10.55 -11.98 11.62
C ASN A 68 -9.48 -12.82 10.89
N SER A 69 -8.32 -12.22 10.59
CA SER A 69 -7.26 -12.86 9.81
C SER A 69 -6.06 -13.21 10.68
N TYR A 70 -5.80 -14.50 10.86
CA TYR A 70 -4.60 -15.04 11.51
C TYR A 70 -3.41 -15.02 10.56
N TRP A 71 -2.29 -14.50 11.04
CA TRP A 71 -1.03 -14.45 10.29
C TRP A 71 -0.14 -15.66 10.56
N ASN A 72 -0.45 -16.44 11.60
CA ASN A 72 0.41 -17.53 12.09
C ASN A 72 -0.14 -18.96 11.79
N ARG A 73 -1.02 -19.12 10.79
CA ARG A 73 -1.64 -20.43 10.48
C ARG A 73 -0.62 -21.52 10.11
N CYS A 74 0.56 -21.13 9.66
CA CYS A 74 1.68 -22.02 9.33
C CYS A 74 2.85 -21.93 10.31
N GLY A 75 2.62 -21.42 11.52
CA GLY A 75 3.66 -21.05 12.45
C GLY A 75 3.84 -19.53 12.51
N GLN A 76 4.59 -19.07 13.51
CA GLN A 76 4.79 -17.64 13.70
C GLN A 76 5.69 -17.07 12.61
N LEU A 77 5.29 -15.93 12.02
CA LEU A 77 6.17 -15.17 11.13
C LEU A 77 7.41 -14.72 11.89
N SER A 78 8.56 -14.79 11.22
CA SER A 78 9.77 -14.13 11.67
C SER A 78 9.53 -12.63 11.82
N LYS A 79 10.30 -11.98 12.70
CA LYS A 79 10.17 -10.54 12.93
C LYS A 79 10.38 -9.71 11.65
N SER A 80 11.30 -10.16 10.78
CA SER A 80 11.57 -9.53 9.50
C SER A 80 10.36 -9.63 8.55
N CYS A 81 9.77 -10.82 8.40
CA CYS A 81 8.59 -11.01 7.56
C CYS A 81 7.36 -10.26 8.10
N GLU A 82 7.16 -10.29 9.42
CA GLU A 82 6.10 -9.55 10.11
C GLU A 82 6.20 -8.04 9.84
N ASP A 83 7.40 -7.46 9.88
CA ASP A 83 7.59 -6.02 9.65
C ASP A 83 7.20 -5.57 8.25
N PHE A 84 7.44 -6.38 7.22
CA PHE A 84 6.98 -6.08 5.87
C PHE A 84 5.46 -6.27 5.72
N THR A 85 4.91 -7.33 6.30
CA THR A 85 3.46 -7.57 6.29
C THR A 85 2.70 -6.43 6.97
N LYS A 86 3.22 -5.93 8.10
CA LYS A 86 2.72 -4.72 8.78
C LYS A 86 2.76 -3.49 7.90
N LYS A 87 3.85 -3.24 7.14
CA LYS A 87 3.94 -2.09 6.24
C LYS A 87 2.81 -2.09 5.21
N ILE A 88 2.50 -3.25 4.63
CA ILE A 88 1.40 -3.40 3.67
C ILE A 88 0.04 -3.18 4.33
N GLU A 89 -0.20 -3.77 5.50
CA GLU A 89 -1.43 -3.55 6.27
C GLU A 89 -1.60 -2.06 6.61
N CYS A 90 -0.54 -1.41 7.11
CA CYS A 90 -0.55 0.02 7.42
C CYS A 90 -0.86 0.88 6.19
N PHE A 91 -0.26 0.59 5.03
CA PHE A 91 -0.56 1.31 3.80
C PHE A 91 -2.02 1.15 3.40
N TYR A 92 -2.51 -0.10 3.31
CA TYR A 92 -3.88 -0.39 2.89
C TYR A 92 -4.91 0.26 3.82
N ARG A 93 -4.68 0.22 5.13
CA ARG A 93 -5.64 0.67 6.15
C ARG A 93 -5.58 2.16 6.44
N CYS A 94 -4.38 2.73 6.45
CA CYS A 94 -4.14 4.04 7.06
C CYS A 94 -3.69 5.11 6.05
N SER A 95 -3.15 4.73 4.89
CA SER A 95 -2.64 5.71 3.93
C SER A 95 -3.76 6.48 3.22
N PRO A 96 -3.79 7.82 3.26
CA PRO A 96 -4.72 8.61 2.48
C PRO A 96 -4.38 8.61 0.98
N HIS A 97 -3.20 8.13 0.60
CA HIS A 97 -2.77 8.06 -0.78
C HIS A 97 -3.26 6.78 -1.49
N ALA A 98 -3.71 5.77 -0.73
CA ALA A 98 -4.28 4.55 -1.30
C ALA A 98 -5.50 4.85 -2.21
N ALA A 99 -6.24 5.93 -1.92
CA ALA A 99 -7.38 6.39 -2.72
C ALA A 99 -7.06 6.63 -4.21
N ARG A 100 -5.79 6.92 -4.56
CA ARG A 100 -5.35 7.08 -5.95
C ARG A 100 -5.51 5.81 -6.79
N TRP A 101 -5.52 4.65 -6.13
CA TRP A 101 -5.55 3.33 -6.76
C TRP A 101 -6.79 2.54 -6.37
N ILE A 102 -7.91 3.21 -6.07
CA ILE A 102 -9.18 2.51 -5.80
C ILE A 102 -9.53 1.57 -6.96
N ASP A 103 -9.85 0.30 -6.65
CA ASP A 103 -10.39 -0.62 -7.67
C ASP A 103 -11.75 -0.09 -8.15
N PRO A 104 -11.94 0.13 -9.46
CA PRO A 104 -13.17 0.71 -10.00
C PRO A 104 -14.41 -0.18 -9.80
N ARG A 105 -14.23 -1.45 -9.45
CA ARG A 105 -15.30 -2.43 -9.20
C ARG A 105 -15.63 -2.56 -7.72
N TYR A 106 -14.72 -2.20 -6.82
CA TYR A 106 -14.91 -2.32 -5.37
C TYR A 106 -14.13 -1.25 -4.61
N THR A 107 -14.85 -0.25 -4.10
CA THR A 107 -14.26 0.99 -3.58
C THR A 107 -13.50 0.85 -2.25
N ALA A 108 -13.62 -0.31 -1.58
CA ALA A 108 -12.81 -0.67 -0.42
C ALA A 108 -11.46 -1.35 -0.79
N ALA A 109 -11.24 -1.65 -2.06
CA ALA A 109 -10.02 -2.29 -2.55
C ALA A 109 -9.12 -1.32 -3.32
N ILE A 110 -7.87 -1.73 -3.47
CA ILE A 110 -6.87 -1.06 -4.29
C ILE A 110 -6.50 -1.95 -5.48
N GLN A 111 -6.02 -1.34 -6.55
CA GLN A 111 -5.57 -2.04 -7.76
C GLN A 111 -4.32 -1.37 -8.35
N SER A 112 -3.33 -2.18 -8.71
CA SER A 112 -2.11 -1.74 -9.42
C SER A 112 -1.32 -0.62 -8.71
N VAL A 113 -1.23 -0.65 -7.38
CA VAL A 113 -0.34 0.23 -6.62
C VAL A 113 1.11 -0.10 -6.99
N PRO A 114 1.92 0.87 -7.45
CA PRO A 114 3.29 0.60 -7.89
C PRO A 114 4.21 0.38 -6.69
N LEU A 115 4.72 -0.83 -6.52
CA LEU A 115 5.76 -1.15 -5.53
C LEU A 115 7.13 -1.15 -6.19
N CYS A 116 8.13 -0.62 -5.50
CA CYS A 116 9.51 -0.70 -6.00
C CYS A 116 9.99 -2.14 -5.97
N GLN A 117 10.72 -2.57 -7.01
CA GLN A 117 11.32 -3.91 -7.08
C GLN A 117 12.15 -4.23 -5.83
N SER A 118 12.97 -3.29 -5.36
CA SER A 118 13.78 -3.46 -4.14
C SER A 118 12.96 -3.76 -2.89
N PHE A 119 11.81 -3.12 -2.71
CA PHE A 119 10.91 -3.40 -1.58
C PHE A 119 10.37 -4.83 -1.64
N CYS A 120 10.00 -5.29 -2.83
CA CYS A 120 9.47 -6.64 -3.05
C CYS A 120 10.53 -7.72 -2.85
N ASP A 121 11.76 -7.48 -3.31
CA ASP A 121 12.89 -8.39 -3.11
C ASP A 121 13.27 -8.48 -1.63
N ASP A 122 13.36 -7.35 -0.93
CA ASP A 122 13.66 -7.34 0.51
C ASP A 122 12.56 -8.03 1.32
N TRP A 123 11.29 -7.84 0.94
CA TRP A 123 10.17 -8.52 1.60
C TRP A 123 10.25 -10.03 1.38
N TYR A 124 10.50 -10.48 0.15
CA TYR A 124 10.63 -11.91 -0.13
C TYR A 124 11.79 -12.53 0.63
N GLU A 125 12.96 -11.88 0.60
CA GLU A 125 14.15 -12.33 1.33
C GLU A 125 13.88 -12.41 2.84
N ALA A 126 13.11 -11.47 3.39
CA ALA A 126 12.72 -11.46 4.79
C ALA A 126 11.75 -12.59 5.19
N CYS A 127 11.01 -13.17 4.24
CA CYS A 127 9.98 -14.18 4.47
C CYS A 127 10.32 -15.58 3.94
N LYS A 128 11.30 -15.75 3.05
CA LYS A 128 11.50 -16.96 2.24
C LYS A 128 11.62 -18.29 3.02
N ASP A 129 12.08 -18.22 4.27
CA ASP A 129 12.27 -19.36 5.18
C ASP A 129 11.09 -19.58 6.14
N ASP A 130 10.17 -18.62 6.23
CA ASP A 130 8.90 -18.76 6.95
C ASP A 130 7.95 -19.66 6.15
N SER A 131 6.86 -20.12 6.78
CA SER A 131 5.89 -21.03 6.17
C SER A 131 4.55 -20.37 5.87
N ILE A 132 3.90 -20.80 4.79
CA ILE A 132 2.66 -20.27 4.24
C ILE A 132 1.82 -21.39 3.58
N CYS A 133 0.51 -21.21 3.48
CA CYS A 133 -0.40 -22.16 2.84
C CYS A 133 -1.39 -21.52 1.84
N ALA A 134 -1.34 -20.19 1.69
CA ALA A 134 -2.19 -19.42 0.79
C ALA A 134 -1.31 -18.64 -0.18
N HIS A 135 -1.46 -18.87 -1.49
CA HIS A 135 -0.72 -18.14 -2.51
C HIS A 135 -1.26 -16.71 -2.64
N ASN A 136 -2.59 -16.55 -2.65
CA ASN A 136 -3.29 -15.27 -2.55
C ASN A 136 -4.02 -15.18 -1.20
N TRP A 137 -3.59 -14.26 -0.34
CA TRP A 137 -4.12 -14.03 1.01
C TRP A 137 -5.53 -13.41 1.04
N LEU A 138 -6.05 -12.94 -0.08
CA LEU A 138 -7.44 -12.47 -0.17
C LEU A 138 -8.43 -13.63 -0.40
N THR A 139 -8.03 -14.64 -1.18
CA THR A 139 -8.97 -15.62 -1.76
C THR A 139 -8.70 -17.07 -1.37
N ASP A 140 -7.46 -17.43 -1.03
CA ASP A 140 -7.05 -18.83 -0.98
C ASP A 140 -7.29 -19.49 0.38
N TRP A 141 -7.83 -18.75 1.36
CA TRP A 141 -8.21 -19.26 2.66
C TRP A 141 -9.53 -20.03 2.64
N GLU A 142 -9.61 -21.09 3.44
CA GLU A 142 -10.89 -21.62 3.91
C GLU A 142 -11.38 -20.71 5.05
N ARG A 143 -12.68 -20.47 5.17
CA ARG A 143 -13.24 -19.65 6.25
C ARG A 143 -14.17 -20.50 7.10
N ASP A 144 -13.98 -20.47 8.41
CA ASP A 144 -14.89 -21.16 9.34
C ASP A 144 -16.17 -20.35 9.62
N GLU A 145 -17.04 -20.88 10.48
CA GLU A 145 -18.30 -20.25 10.86
C GLU A 145 -18.12 -18.89 11.56
N SER A 146 -16.95 -18.62 12.15
CA SER A 146 -16.60 -17.33 12.76
C SER A 146 -15.94 -16.36 11.77
N GLY A 147 -15.72 -16.79 10.52
CA GLY A 147 -15.09 -16.01 9.46
C GLY A 147 -13.55 -16.02 9.51
N GLU A 148 -12.95 -16.81 10.40
CA GLU A 148 -11.50 -16.92 10.52
C GLU A 148 -10.92 -17.73 9.36
N ASN A 149 -9.75 -17.32 8.89
CA ASN A 149 -9.05 -17.99 7.80
C ASN A 149 -8.37 -19.29 8.25
N HIS A 150 -8.41 -20.34 7.45
CA HIS A 150 -7.74 -21.63 7.64
C HIS A 150 -7.05 -22.07 6.35
N CYS A 151 -6.00 -22.87 6.49
CA CYS A 151 -5.25 -23.39 5.35
C CYS A 151 -6.05 -24.44 4.57
N LYS A 152 -6.23 -24.23 3.26
CA LYS A 152 -6.77 -25.28 2.35
C LYS A 152 -5.75 -26.36 2.03
N SER A 153 -4.46 -26.01 2.11
CA SER A 153 -3.33 -26.84 1.69
C SER A 153 -2.31 -26.96 2.83
N LYS A 154 -1.33 -27.85 2.67
CA LYS A 154 -0.22 -27.97 3.63
C LYS A 154 0.61 -26.67 3.63
N CYS A 155 1.17 -26.35 4.78
CA CYS A 155 2.16 -25.29 4.89
C CYS A 155 3.46 -25.67 4.16
N VAL A 156 4.02 -24.73 3.42
CA VAL A 156 5.30 -24.83 2.70
C VAL A 156 6.10 -23.54 2.91
N PRO A 157 7.43 -23.56 2.73
CA PRO A 157 8.23 -22.34 2.75
C PRO A 157 7.75 -21.29 1.74
N TYR A 158 7.89 -20.01 2.05
CA TYR A 158 7.61 -18.93 1.09
C TYR A 158 8.42 -19.08 -0.21
N SER A 159 9.66 -19.57 -0.11
CA SER A 159 10.53 -19.88 -1.26
C SER A 159 10.03 -21.01 -2.15
N GLU A 160 9.14 -21.87 -1.66
CA GLU A 160 8.44 -22.86 -2.48
C GLU A 160 7.12 -22.30 -3.06
N MET A 161 6.50 -21.35 -2.36
CA MET A 161 5.24 -20.73 -2.76
C MET A 161 5.42 -19.68 -3.87
N TYR A 162 6.46 -18.85 -3.77
CA TYR A 162 6.71 -17.73 -4.67
C TYR A 162 8.11 -17.85 -5.29
N ALA A 163 8.22 -17.52 -6.57
CA ALA A 163 9.49 -17.64 -7.29
C ALA A 163 10.53 -16.57 -6.89
N ASN A 164 10.08 -15.37 -6.55
CA ASN A 164 10.90 -14.21 -6.16
C ASN A 164 10.00 -13.09 -5.57
N GLY A 165 10.60 -11.94 -5.26
CA GLY A 165 9.90 -10.75 -4.77
C GLY A 165 8.79 -10.25 -5.69
N THR A 166 9.03 -10.24 -7.00
CA THR A 166 8.04 -9.79 -8.00
C THR A 166 6.79 -10.66 -7.99
N ASP A 167 6.97 -11.98 -8.01
CA ASP A 167 5.87 -12.93 -7.93
C ASP A 167 5.09 -12.75 -6.62
N MET A 168 5.79 -12.73 -5.48
CA MET A 168 5.15 -12.55 -4.17
C MET A 168 4.31 -11.27 -4.09
N CYS A 169 4.86 -10.12 -4.49
CA CYS A 169 4.16 -8.84 -4.45
C CYS A 169 2.91 -8.81 -5.35
N GLN A 170 2.96 -9.43 -6.52
CA GLN A 170 1.84 -9.42 -7.49
C GLN A 170 0.84 -10.57 -7.29
N SER A 171 1.16 -11.54 -6.43
CA SER A 171 0.32 -12.71 -6.18
C SER A 171 -0.38 -12.65 -4.81
N MET A 172 0.34 -12.25 -3.76
CA MET A 172 -0.13 -12.38 -2.38
C MET A 172 -1.42 -11.59 -2.09
N TRP A 173 -1.54 -10.38 -2.62
CA TRP A 173 -2.72 -9.54 -2.43
C TRP A 173 -3.50 -9.35 -3.75
N GLY A 174 -3.46 -10.34 -4.63
CA GLY A 174 -4.13 -10.31 -5.93
C GLY A 174 -3.69 -9.12 -6.77
N GLU A 175 -4.65 -8.43 -7.40
CA GLU A 175 -4.38 -7.29 -8.30
C GLU A 175 -4.02 -5.99 -7.56
N SER A 176 -3.86 -6.02 -6.23
CA SER A 176 -3.62 -4.83 -5.41
C SER A 176 -2.33 -4.10 -5.77
N PHE A 177 -1.28 -4.85 -6.08
CA PHE A 177 0.07 -4.33 -6.31
C PHE A 177 0.60 -4.72 -7.68
N LYS A 178 1.42 -3.83 -8.23
CA LYS A 178 2.19 -4.06 -9.45
C LYS A 178 3.62 -3.63 -9.20
N VAL A 179 4.58 -4.45 -9.56
CA VAL A 179 5.99 -4.07 -9.38
C VAL A 179 6.41 -3.11 -10.49
N SER A 180 7.18 -2.10 -10.09
CA SER A 180 7.72 -1.07 -10.95
C SER A 180 9.24 -1.17 -10.98
N GLU A 181 9.80 -1.11 -12.18
CA GLU A 181 11.24 -1.01 -12.45
C GLU A 181 11.79 0.40 -12.21
N SER A 182 10.90 1.36 -11.94
CA SER A 182 11.31 2.70 -11.56
C SER A 182 12.10 2.66 -10.25
N SER A 183 13.10 3.55 -10.15
CA SER A 183 13.87 3.73 -8.92
C SER A 183 13.23 4.76 -7.97
N CYS A 184 12.18 5.47 -8.41
CA CYS A 184 11.57 6.55 -7.63
C CYS A 184 10.04 6.66 -7.76
N LEU A 185 9.46 6.49 -8.95
CA LEU A 185 8.02 6.45 -9.23
C LEU A 185 7.39 5.11 -8.79
N CYS A 186 7.62 4.75 -7.54
CA CYS A 186 7.13 3.54 -6.90
C CYS A 186 7.17 3.71 -5.37
N LEU A 187 6.41 2.89 -4.65
CA LEU A 187 6.30 2.96 -3.20
C LEU A 187 7.21 1.92 -2.53
N GLN A 188 7.84 2.33 -1.43
CA GLN A 188 8.70 1.52 -0.57
C GLN A 188 8.14 1.37 0.85
N MET A 189 6.91 1.86 1.08
CA MET A 189 6.19 1.81 2.35
C MET A 189 6.98 2.48 3.49
N ASN A 190 7.57 3.63 3.18
CA ASN A 190 8.36 4.42 4.11
C ASN A 190 8.30 5.92 3.75
N LYS A 191 9.06 6.76 4.47
CA LYS A 191 9.02 8.23 4.30
C LYS A 191 9.40 8.70 2.89
N LYS A 192 10.14 7.91 2.11
CA LYS A 192 10.51 8.23 0.72
C LYS A 192 9.28 8.32 -0.19
N ASP A 193 8.19 7.64 0.15
CA ASP A 193 6.95 7.65 -0.62
C ASP A 193 6.36 9.07 -0.73
N MET A 194 6.62 9.95 0.26
CA MET A 194 6.20 11.35 0.19
C MET A 194 6.83 12.13 -0.97
N VAL A 195 8.00 11.69 -1.45
CA VAL A 195 8.64 12.22 -2.66
C VAL A 195 8.03 11.55 -3.89
N ALA A 196 8.03 10.21 -3.92
CA ALA A 196 7.52 9.42 -5.04
C ALA A 196 6.09 9.81 -5.44
N ILE A 197 5.19 9.90 -4.46
CA ILE A 197 3.78 10.19 -4.67
C ILE A 197 3.58 11.52 -5.39
N LYS A 198 4.34 12.57 -5.05
CA LYS A 198 4.24 13.89 -5.70
C LYS A 198 4.54 13.85 -7.20
N HIS A 199 5.38 12.91 -7.64
CA HIS A 199 5.76 12.74 -9.04
C HIS A 199 4.92 11.69 -9.76
N LEU A 200 4.39 10.69 -9.04
CA LEU A 200 3.35 9.81 -9.57
C LEU A 200 2.09 10.60 -9.96
N LEU A 201 1.86 11.79 -9.37
CA LEU A 201 0.74 12.67 -9.72
C LEU A 201 0.76 13.15 -11.18
N SER A 202 1.94 13.32 -11.81
CA SER A 202 2.05 13.97 -13.13
C SER A 202 1.79 13.08 -14.33
N GLU A 203 1.82 11.74 -14.18
CA GLU A 203 1.68 10.82 -15.33
C GLU A 203 0.29 10.82 -16.00
N SER A 204 -0.74 11.46 -15.42
CA SER A 204 -2.07 11.49 -16.04
C SER A 204 -2.19 12.41 -17.26
N SER A 205 -1.17 13.22 -17.58
CA SER A 205 -1.14 13.95 -18.86
C SER A 205 -0.50 13.08 -19.94
N GLU A 206 -1.34 12.64 -20.87
CA GLU A 206 -1.06 11.72 -21.98
C GLU A 206 0.14 12.11 -22.88
N GLU A 207 1.39 11.83 -22.50
CA GLU A 207 2.54 11.74 -23.43
C GLU A 207 3.56 10.70 -22.91
N SER A 208 3.29 9.42 -23.19
CA SER A 208 3.63 8.27 -22.33
C SER A 208 5.03 7.65 -22.47
N SER A 209 6.06 8.36 -22.94
CA SER A 209 7.42 7.79 -22.94
C SER A 209 8.54 8.80 -22.69
N SER A 210 8.49 9.97 -23.33
CA SER A 210 9.46 11.04 -23.07
C SER A 210 9.24 11.68 -21.69
N MET A 211 7.98 11.90 -21.31
CA MET A 211 7.62 12.49 -20.02
C MET A 211 8.11 11.60 -18.88
N SER A 212 7.77 10.29 -18.90
CA SER A 212 8.10 9.35 -17.83
C SER A 212 9.59 9.36 -17.47
N SER A 213 10.47 9.47 -18.47
CA SER A 213 11.91 9.62 -18.22
C SER A 213 12.25 10.92 -17.47
N SER A 214 11.62 12.04 -17.83
CA SER A 214 11.85 13.33 -17.18
C SER A 214 11.26 13.39 -15.76
N GLU A 215 10.10 12.77 -15.53
CA GLU A 215 9.52 12.63 -14.20
C GLU A 215 10.38 11.73 -13.31
N GLU A 216 10.90 10.61 -13.83
CA GLU A 216 11.82 9.73 -13.11
C GLU A 216 13.04 10.50 -12.63
N HIS A 217 13.72 11.23 -13.52
CA HIS A 217 14.90 12.02 -13.17
C HIS A 217 14.57 13.14 -12.17
N ALA A 218 13.41 13.80 -12.32
CA ALA A 218 12.97 14.82 -11.39
C ALA A 218 12.69 14.22 -9.99
N CYS A 219 12.04 13.07 -9.94
CA CYS A 219 11.76 12.32 -8.73
C CYS A 219 13.07 11.89 -8.04
N GLN A 220 13.98 11.23 -8.76
CA GLN A 220 15.28 10.80 -8.26
C GLN A 220 16.07 11.97 -7.66
N LYS A 221 16.10 13.11 -8.34
CA LYS A 221 16.79 14.31 -7.85
C LYS A 221 16.19 14.82 -6.55
N LYS A 222 14.87 14.72 -6.37
CA LYS A 222 14.19 15.09 -5.11
C LYS A 222 14.41 14.06 -4.02
N LEU A 223 14.44 12.78 -4.39
CA LEU A 223 14.69 11.68 -3.46
C LEU A 223 16.09 11.75 -2.86
N LEU A 224 17.12 11.96 -3.69
CA LEU A 224 18.51 12.14 -3.23
C LEU A 224 18.65 13.32 -2.26
N LYS A 225 17.95 14.44 -2.53
CA LYS A 225 17.94 15.59 -1.62
C LYS A 225 17.24 15.27 -0.31
N PHE A 226 16.15 14.53 -0.36
CA PHE A 226 15.42 14.10 0.83
C PHE A 226 16.28 13.17 1.69
N GLU A 227 16.96 12.20 1.08
CA GLU A 227 17.86 11.28 1.78
C GLU A 227 19.04 12.01 2.44
N ALA A 228 19.64 12.98 1.74
CA ALA A 228 20.71 13.82 2.32
C ALA A 228 20.23 14.57 3.56
N LEU A 229 19.04 15.19 3.52
CA LEU A 229 18.46 15.89 4.69
C LEU A 229 18.18 14.93 5.85
N GLN A 230 17.70 13.71 5.58
CA GLN A 230 17.47 12.73 6.65
C GLN A 230 18.77 12.23 7.30
N GLN A 231 19.86 12.16 6.54
CA GLN A 231 21.18 11.83 7.07
C GLN A 231 21.71 12.95 7.97
N GLU A 232 21.63 14.21 7.54
CA GLU A 232 22.01 15.38 8.34
C GLU A 232 21.22 15.44 9.66
N GLU A 233 19.89 15.29 9.63
CA GLU A 233 19.05 15.25 10.85
C GLU A 233 19.32 14.05 11.76
N GLY A 234 19.85 12.95 11.20
CA GLY A 234 20.24 11.76 11.94
C GLY A 234 21.60 11.94 12.63
N GLU A 235 22.54 12.63 11.98
CA GLU A 235 23.86 12.97 12.51
C GLU A 235 23.76 14.03 13.61
N GLU A 236 22.92 15.06 13.45
CA GLU A 236 22.71 16.10 14.49
C GLU A 236 22.06 15.55 15.76
N ARG A 237 21.33 14.43 15.66
CA ARG A 237 20.71 13.76 16.82
C ARG A 237 21.67 12.82 17.57
N ARG A 238 22.87 12.59 17.07
CA ARG A 238 23.85 11.66 17.65
C ARG A 238 24.89 12.37 18.50
#